data_AF-A0A2S5LCU3-F1
#
_entry.id   AF-A0A2S5LCU3-F1
#
_cell.length_a   1.000
_cell.length_b   1.000
_cell.length_c   1.000
_cell.angle_alpha   90.00
_cell.angle_beta   90.00
_cell.angle_gamma   90.00
#
_symmetry.space_group_name_H-M   'P 1'
#
loop_
_entity.id
_entity.type
_entity.pdbx_description
1 polymer ?
#
loop_
_entity_poly.entity_id
_entity_poly.type
_entity_poly.pdbx_seq_one_letter_code
_entity_poly.pdbx_strand_id
1 'polypeptide(L)' 'IDIPSRTINLAISDEEMSHRRAKMEAKGKAAWKPVNRSREVSLALRAYAAMTTSAARGAVRDVTQIEK' A
#
# COMPACT_ATOMS: atom_id res chain seq x y z
N ILE A 1 6.00 -18.04 -6.42
CA ILE A 1 6.92 -17.76 -5.29
C ILE A 1 8.05 -18.76 -5.42
N ASP A 2 9.29 -18.29 -5.45
CA ASP A 2 10.47 -19.12 -5.56
C ASP A 2 11.33 -18.90 -4.31
N ILE A 3 11.40 -19.94 -3.48
CA ILE A 3 12.10 -19.90 -2.19
C ILE A 3 13.62 -19.98 -2.39
N PRO A 4 14.17 -20.91 -3.20
CA PRO A 4 15.60 -20.92 -3.52
C PRO A 4 16.14 -19.59 -4.08
N SER A 5 15.46 -18.98 -5.05
CA SER A 5 15.91 -17.69 -5.63
C SER A 5 15.47 -16.47 -4.81
N ARG A 6 14.63 -16.67 -3.79
CA ARG A 6 14.07 -15.62 -2.91
C ARG A 6 13.28 -14.56 -3.69
N THR A 7 12.50 -14.99 -4.67
CA THR A 7 11.71 -14.09 -5.52
C THR A 7 10.22 -14.32 -5.39
N ILE A 8 9.47 -13.23 -5.48
CA ILE A 8 8.01 -13.23 -5.63
C ILE A 8 7.72 -12.47 -6.92
N ASN A 9 7.28 -13.19 -7.94
CA ASN A 9 6.90 -12.61 -9.22
C ASN A 9 5.39 -12.76 -9.44
N LEU A 10 4.76 -11.70 -9.96
CA LEU A 10 3.39 -11.75 -10.46
C LEU A 10 3.44 -12.14 -11.94
N ALA A 11 2.91 -13.31 -12.30
CA ALA A 11 3.02 -13.88 -13.64
C ALA A 11 2.06 -13.25 -14.66
N ILE A 12 2.21 -11.95 -14.92
CA ILE A 12 1.55 -11.23 -16.00
C ILE A 12 2.57 -10.34 -16.71
N SER A 13 2.27 -9.91 -17.94
CA SER A 13 3.18 -9.03 -18.68
C SER A 13 3.20 -7.61 -18.11
N ASP A 14 4.24 -6.86 -18.44
CA ASP A 14 4.37 -5.47 -18.00
C ASP A 14 3.28 -4.58 -18.61
N GLU A 15 2.84 -4.88 -19.84
CA GLU A 15 1.74 -4.20 -20.51
C GLU A 15 0.44 -4.37 -19.74
N GLU A 16 0.11 -5.60 -19.32
CA GLU A 16 -1.08 -5.87 -18.52
C GLU A 16 -0.99 -5.23 -17.13
N MET A 17 0.19 -5.25 -16.50
CA MET A 17 0.44 -4.53 -15.25
C MET A 17 0.19 -3.03 -15.39
N SER A 18 0.71 -2.42 -16.47
CA SER A 18 0.51 -1.01 -16.79
C SER A 18 -0.96 -0.69 -17.03
N HIS A 19 -1.65 -1.52 -17.82
CA HIS A 19 -3.08 -1.37 -18.09
C HIS A 19 -3.92 -1.39 -16.81
N ARG A 20 -3.66 -2.35 -15.89
CA ARG A 20 -4.36 -2.43 -14.60
C ARG A 20 -4.12 -1.20 -13.73
N ARG A 21 -2.89 -0.69 -13.69
CA ARG A 21 -2.54 0.54 -12.95
C ARG A 21 -3.30 1.73 -13.52
N ALA A 22 -3.27 1.93 -14.83
CA ALA A 22 -4.00 3.02 -15.49
C ALA A 22 -5.51 2.95 -15.22
N LYS A 23 -6.11 1.76 -15.31
CA LYS A 23 -7.53 1.54 -14.98
C LYS A 23 -7.85 1.83 -13.52
N MET A 24 -6.93 1.57 -12.59
CA MET A 24 -7.11 1.89 -11.18
C MET A 24 -6.95 3.38 -10.91
N GLU A 25 -5.96 4.04 -11.51
CA GLU A 25 -5.75 5.49 -11.41
C GLU A 25 -6.93 6.27 -11.99
N ALA A 26 -7.54 5.78 -13.08
CA ALA A 26 -8.75 6.35 -13.68
C ALA A 26 -9.96 6.39 -12.72
N LYS A 27 -9.95 5.61 -11.62
CA LYS A 27 -10.99 5.69 -10.57
C LYS A 27 -10.85 6.94 -9.68
N GLY A 28 -9.80 7.74 -9.84
CA GLY A 28 -9.59 9.02 -9.16
C GLY A 28 -9.67 8.89 -7.64
N LYS A 29 -10.60 9.62 -7.00
CA LYS A 29 -10.77 9.60 -5.53
C LYS A 29 -11.12 8.22 -4.95
N ALA A 30 -11.60 7.29 -5.78
CA ALA A 30 -11.91 5.91 -5.38
C ALA A 30 -10.76 4.94 -5.66
N ALA A 31 -9.68 5.38 -6.34
CA ALA A 31 -8.51 4.56 -6.59
C ALA A 31 -7.85 4.11 -5.28
N TRP A 32 -7.36 2.87 -5.26
CA TRP A 32 -6.60 2.26 -4.14
C TRP A 32 -7.31 2.27 -2.78
N LYS A 33 -8.62 2.49 -2.76
CA LYS A 33 -9.45 2.42 -1.56
C LYS A 33 -10.18 1.08 -1.50
N PRO A 34 -10.42 0.56 -0.28
CA PRO A 34 -11.25 -0.63 -0.12
C PRO A 34 -12.66 -0.38 -0.63
N VAL A 35 -13.23 -1.34 -1.36
CA VAL A 35 -14.59 -1.24 -1.92
C VAL A 35 -15.64 -1.66 -0.90
N ASN A 36 -15.52 -2.87 -0.34
CA ASN A 36 -16.53 -3.47 0.56
C ASN A 36 -15.94 -3.87 1.92
N ARG A 37 -14.89 -3.19 2.41
CA ARG A 37 -14.27 -3.52 3.71
C ARG A 37 -14.94 -2.74 4.83
N SER A 38 -15.77 -3.42 5.63
CA SER A 38 -16.30 -2.84 6.89
C SER A 38 -15.33 -3.11 8.03
N ARG A 39 -14.51 -2.11 8.38
CA ARG A 39 -13.60 -2.16 9.53
C ARG A 39 -13.55 -0.80 10.19
N GLU A 40 -13.82 -0.75 11.48
CA GLU A 40 -13.61 0.45 12.27
C GLU A 40 -12.11 0.74 12.42
N VAL A 41 -11.72 2.01 12.20
CA VAL A 41 -10.34 2.47 12.36
C VAL A 41 -10.31 3.47 13.49
N SER A 42 -9.78 3.04 14.64
CA SER A 42 -9.66 3.89 15.82
C SER A 42 -8.75 5.09 15.56
N LEU A 43 -8.89 6.14 16.39
CA LEU A 43 -8.04 7.32 16.30
C LEU A 43 -6.55 6.98 16.45
N ALA A 44 -6.22 6.07 17.38
CA ALA A 44 -4.85 5.59 17.58
C ALA A 44 -4.29 4.91 16.31
N LEU A 45 -5.10 4.09 15.62
CA LEU A 45 -4.67 3.46 14.37
C LEU A 45 -4.50 4.46 13.22
N ARG A 46 -5.33 5.50 13.16
CA ARG A 46 -5.15 6.59 12.20
C ARG A 46 -3.86 7.37 12.45
N ALA A 47 -3.57 7.71 13.71
CA ALA A 47 -2.35 8.39 14.10
C ALA A 47 -1.11 7.55 13.80
N TYR A 48 -1.13 6.25 14.14
CA TYR A 48 -0.05 5.32 13.82
C TYR A 48 0.23 5.27 12.31
N ALA A 49 -0.82 5.10 11.50
CA ALA A 49 -0.69 5.02 10.04
C ALA A 49 -0.10 6.29 9.41
N ALA A 50 -0.24 7.46 10.03
CA ALA A 50 0.32 8.72 9.54
C ALA A 50 1.84 8.86 9.80
N MET A 51 2.42 8.03 10.67
CA MET A 51 3.85 8.10 11.03
C MET A 51 4.63 6.85 10.62
N THR A 52 3.96 5.72 10.38
CA THR A 52 4.64 4.44 10.13
C THR A 52 5.35 4.42 8.78
N THR A 53 6.62 4.03 8.81
CA THR A 53 7.45 3.82 7.62
C THR A 53 7.26 2.42 7.03
N SER A 54 7.87 2.17 5.86
CA SER A 54 7.86 0.86 5.21
C SER A 54 8.33 -0.26 6.15
N ALA A 55 7.66 -1.42 6.10
CA ALA A 55 8.07 -2.61 6.84
C ALA A 55 9.50 -3.08 6.46
N ALA A 56 9.95 -2.80 5.22
CA ALA A 56 11.33 -3.06 4.80
C ALA A 56 12.36 -2.23 5.60
N ARG A 57 11.93 -1.15 6.25
CA ARG A 57 12.75 -0.31 7.15
C ARG A 57 12.41 -0.54 8.63
N GLY A 58 11.67 -1.60 8.96
CA GLY A 58 11.30 -1.96 10.33
C GLY A 58 10.00 -1.34 10.85
N ALA A 59 9.18 -0.69 10.00
CA ALA A 59 7.90 -0.09 10.38
C ALA A 59 7.98 0.90 11.55
N VAL A 60 9.12 1.58 11.67
CA VAL A 60 9.34 2.60 12.71
C VAL A 60 8.41 3.78 12.49
N ARG A 61 8.09 4.48 13.58
CA ARG A 61 7.29 5.72 13.55
C ARG A 61 8.24 6.89 13.36
N ASP A 62 8.06 7.60 12.26
CA ASP A 62 8.80 8.82 11.97
C ASP A 62 7.89 10.02 12.26
N VAL A 63 8.15 10.67 13.39
CA VAL A 63 7.35 11.79 13.89
C VAL A 63 7.49 13.05 13.05
N THR A 64 8.59 13.16 12.28
CA THR A 64 8.81 14.31 11.39
C THR A 64 7.76 14.42 10.29
N GLN A 65 7.01 13.35 9.99
CA GLN A 65 5.92 13.36 9.02
C GLN A 65 4.68 14.15 9.47
N ILE A 66 4.57 14.44 10.76
CA ILE A 66 3.45 15.18 11.36
C ILE A 66 3.89 16.44 12.11
N GLU A 67 5.18 16.59 12.40
CA GLU A 67 5.77 17.80 12.96
C GLU A 67 5.97 18.85 11.86
N LYS A 68 5.69 20.12 12.18
CA LYS A 68 5.90 21.27 11.30
C LYS A 68 7.01 22.15 11.86
#